data_AF-A0A9D4BRJ3-F1
#
_entry.id   AF-A0A9D4BRJ3-F1
#
_cell.length_a   1.000
_cell.length_b   1.000
_cell.length_c   1.000
_cell.angle_alpha   90.00
_cell.angle_beta   90.00
_cell.angle_gamma   90.00
#
_symmetry.space_group_name_H-M   'P 1'
#
loop_
_entity.id
_entity.type
_entity.pdbx_description
1 polymer ?
#
loop_
_entity_poly.entity_id
_entity_poly.type
_entity_poly.pdbx_seq_one_letter_code
_entity_poly.pdbx_strand_id
1 'polypeptide(L)'
;MKNIRTSAKLSHSYTGHCLRETVIQIMIGAGYLARHIMFMSGHRNEASTRSYNRGCNITQKKSMSNTLSALTEPTCKSEKNPARQVSVSHIFERANRKTSPKNADTGL
;
A
#
# COMPACT_ATOMS: atom_id res chain seq x y z
N MET A 1 6.72 28.89 -17.38
CA MET A 1 6.47 27.64 -18.16
C MET A 1 5.91 27.85 -19.56
N LYS A 2 5.47 29.07 -19.94
CA LYS A 2 5.02 29.36 -21.32
C LYS A 2 6.11 29.06 -22.35
N ASN A 3 7.36 29.41 -22.05
CA ASN A 3 8.50 29.23 -22.95
C ASN A 3 8.81 27.74 -23.25
N ILE A 4 8.72 26.87 -22.23
CA ILE A 4 8.96 25.43 -22.37
C ILE A 4 7.90 24.78 -23.29
N ARG A 5 6.64 25.20 -23.16
CA ARG A 5 5.55 24.72 -24.04
C ARG A 5 5.83 25.08 -25.49
N THR A 6 6.15 26.35 -25.74
CA THR A 6 6.42 26.86 -27.08
C THR A 6 7.65 26.18 -27.69
N SER A 7 8.72 25.99 -26.92
CA SER A 7 9.93 25.30 -27.41
C SER A 7 9.70 23.81 -27.66
N ALA A 8 8.88 23.14 -26.84
CA ALA A 8 8.59 21.71 -26.96
C ALA A 8 7.41 21.38 -27.89
N LYS A 9 6.80 22.38 -28.54
CA LYS A 9 5.63 22.24 -29.44
C LYS A 9 4.48 21.42 -28.83
N LEU A 10 4.23 21.61 -27.53
CA LEU A 10 3.19 20.85 -26.81
C LEU A 10 1.80 21.43 -27.07
N SER A 11 0.85 20.57 -27.42
CA SER A 11 -0.56 20.92 -27.68
C SER A 11 -1.25 21.49 -26.43
N HIS A 12 -0.94 20.93 -25.25
CA HIS A 12 -1.51 21.35 -23.97
C HIS A 12 -0.63 22.29 -23.15
N SER A 13 -1.28 23.15 -22.38
CA SER A 13 -0.63 24.00 -21.38
C SER A 13 -0.33 23.18 -20.13
N TYR A 14 0.92 22.75 -19.98
CA TYR A 14 1.39 22.16 -18.73
C TYR A 14 1.81 23.25 -17.75
N THR A 15 1.22 23.23 -16.56
CA THR A 15 1.62 24.10 -15.45
C THR A 15 2.59 23.37 -14.53
N GLY A 16 3.21 24.10 -13.59
CA GLY A 16 4.10 23.50 -12.61
C GLY A 16 3.39 22.51 -11.71
N HIS A 17 2.08 22.72 -11.52
CA HIS A 17 1.23 21.77 -10.86
C HIS A 17 1.23 20.44 -11.62
N CYS A 18 0.90 20.41 -12.91
CA CYS A 18 0.85 19.18 -13.71
C CYS A 18 2.17 18.39 -13.68
N LEU A 19 3.31 19.08 -13.70
CA LEU A 19 4.62 18.44 -13.58
C LEU A 19 4.82 17.80 -12.19
N ARG A 20 4.46 18.53 -11.13
CA ARG A 20 4.52 18.03 -9.76
C ARG A 20 3.60 16.82 -9.57
N GLU A 21 2.38 16.85 -10.11
CA GLU A 21 1.46 15.71 -10.08
C GLU A 21 2.09 14.49 -10.78
N THR A 22 2.67 14.69 -11.96
CA THR A 22 3.30 13.62 -12.76
C THR A 22 4.46 12.97 -12.00
N VAL A 23 5.34 13.77 -11.39
CA VAL A 23 6.48 13.26 -10.61
C VAL A 23 5.99 12.47 -9.39
N ILE A 24 4.97 12.96 -8.68
CA ILE A 24 4.38 12.24 -7.54
C ILE A 24 3.81 10.90 -7.99
N GLN A 25 3.09 10.87 -9.11
CA GLN A 25 2.49 9.66 -9.64
C GLN A 25 3.54 8.62 -10.04
N ILE A 26 4.65 9.05 -10.64
CA ILE A 26 5.79 8.16 -10.94
C ILE A 26 6.39 7.57 -9.67
N MET A 27 6.61 8.37 -8.62
CA MET A 27 7.17 7.88 -7.36
C MET A 27 6.23 6.90 -6.65
N ILE A 28 4.91 7.17 -6.67
CA ILE A 28 3.90 6.24 -6.16
C ILE A 28 3.98 4.91 -6.92
N GLY A 29 4.08 4.95 -8.25
CA GLY A 29 4.20 3.76 -9.09
C GLY A 29 5.50 2.97 -8.83
N ALA A 30 6.59 3.66 -8.53
CA ALA A 30 7.86 3.03 -8.15
C ALA A 30 7.83 2.40 -6.74
N GLY A 31 6.79 2.64 -5.94
CA GLY A 31 6.62 2.05 -4.63
C GLY A 31 7.38 2.76 -3.51
N TYR A 32 7.76 4.03 -3.70
CA TYR A 32 8.35 4.82 -2.62
C TYR A 32 7.35 5.07 -1.50
N LEU A 33 7.85 5.05 -0.26
CA LEU A 33 7.04 5.36 0.93
C LEU A 33 6.50 6.79 0.84
N ALA A 34 5.26 6.99 1.28
CA ALA A 34 4.59 8.28 1.25
C ALA A 34 5.41 9.38 1.96
N ARG A 35 6.09 9.06 3.06
CA ARG A 35 6.99 9.99 3.77
C ARG A 35 8.12 10.55 2.88
N HIS A 36 8.69 9.73 2.00
CA HIS A 36 9.75 10.16 1.08
C HIS A 36 9.19 11.03 -0.02
N ILE A 37 8.04 10.65 -0.55
CA ILE A 37 7.30 11.41 -1.56
C ILE A 37 6.92 12.78 -1.01
N MET A 38 6.38 12.84 0.21
CA MET A 38 6.02 14.07 0.90
C MET A 38 7.23 14.98 1.10
N PHE A 39 8.36 14.44 1.55
CA PHE A 39 9.60 15.19 1.70
C PHE A 39 10.07 15.78 0.37
N MET A 40 10.16 14.97 -0.69
CA MET A 40 10.61 15.43 -2.01
C MET A 40 9.66 16.43 -2.67
N SER A 41 8.36 16.24 -2.49
CA SER A 41 7.35 17.13 -3.07
C SER A 41 7.04 18.34 -2.21
N GLY A 42 7.48 18.39 -0.94
CA GLY A 42 7.16 19.48 -0.01
C GLY A 42 5.70 19.48 0.46
N HIS A 43 5.07 18.30 0.57
CA HIS A 43 3.74 18.16 1.17
C HIS A 43 3.84 17.94 2.67
N ARG A 44 2.98 18.63 3.43
CA ARG A 44 2.96 18.53 4.90
C ARG A 44 2.19 17.33 5.43
N ASN A 45 1.26 16.79 4.64
CA ASN A 45 0.42 15.67 5.05
C ASN A 45 0.29 14.63 3.93
N GLU A 46 0.06 13.39 4.33
CA GLU A 46 -0.09 12.27 3.40
C GLU A 46 -1.39 12.34 2.61
N ALA A 47 -2.45 12.92 3.23
CA ALA A 47 -3.74 13.13 2.58
C ALA A 47 -3.62 13.95 1.29
N SER A 48 -2.78 14.98 1.26
CA SER A 48 -2.53 15.81 0.07
C SER A 48 -1.81 15.07 -1.05
N THR A 49 -1.11 13.97 -0.73
CA THR A 49 -0.46 13.11 -1.73
C THR A 49 -1.37 11.96 -2.19
N ARG A 50 -2.41 11.63 -1.41
CA ARG A 50 -3.32 10.51 -1.67
C ARG A 50 -4.18 10.72 -2.91
N SER A 51 -4.55 11.96 -3.24
CA SER A 51 -5.30 12.30 -4.45
C SER A 51 -4.57 11.95 -5.74
N TYR A 52 -3.24 11.83 -5.71
CA TYR A 52 -2.42 11.39 -6.84
C TYR A 52 -2.36 9.87 -6.99
N ASN A 53 -2.74 9.12 -5.96
CA ASN A 53 -2.79 7.66 -6.00
C ASN A 53 -4.07 7.20 -6.71
N ARG A 54 -4.07 7.31 -8.05
CA ARG A 54 -5.22 6.92 -8.90
C ARG A 54 -5.45 5.39 -8.98
N GLY A 55 -4.69 4.60 -8.22
CA GLY A 55 -4.79 3.15 -8.19
C GLY A 55 -3.42 2.48 -8.16
N CYS A 56 -3.36 1.33 -7.50
CA CYS A 56 -2.16 0.50 -7.46
C CYS A 56 -1.84 -0.01 -8.87
N ASN A 57 -0.59 0.13 -9.33
CA ASN A 57 -0.22 -0.28 -10.68
C ASN A 57 -0.27 -1.82 -10.81
N ILE A 58 -0.34 -2.34 -12.04
CA ILE A 58 -0.45 -3.79 -12.28
C ILE A 58 0.74 -4.55 -11.68
N THR A 59 1.94 -3.99 -11.76
CA THR A 59 3.17 -4.57 -11.20
C THR A 59 3.12 -4.69 -9.67
N GLN A 60 2.58 -3.69 -8.98
CA GLN A 60 2.38 -3.65 -7.54
C GLN A 60 1.29 -4.63 -7.13
N LYS A 61 0.17 -4.70 -7.87
CA LYS A 61 -0.87 -5.71 -7.66
C LYS A 61 -0.32 -7.13 -7.81
N LYS A 62 0.49 -7.38 -8.85
CA LYS A 62 1.17 -8.66 -9.05
C LYS A 62 2.17 -8.96 -7.94
N SER A 63 2.95 -7.97 -7.51
CA SER A 63 3.88 -8.13 -6.39
C SER A 63 3.15 -8.48 -5.09
N MET A 64 2.06 -7.78 -4.77
CA MET A 64 1.24 -8.07 -3.59
C MET A 64 0.62 -9.47 -3.67
N SER A 65 0.07 -9.83 -4.83
CA SER A 65 -0.47 -11.17 -5.07
C SER A 65 0.60 -12.24 -4.86
N ASN A 66 1.80 -12.07 -5.43
CA ASN A 66 2.89 -13.02 -5.29
C ASN A 66 3.32 -13.17 -3.83
N THR A 67 3.43 -12.07 -3.08
CA THR A 67 3.76 -12.10 -1.65
C THR A 67 2.72 -12.88 -0.85
N LEU A 68 1.42 -12.65 -1.12
CA LEU A 68 0.33 -13.35 -0.45
C LEU A 68 0.30 -14.84 -0.84
N SER A 69 0.47 -15.16 -2.12
CA SER A 69 0.55 -16.56 -2.59
C SER A 69 1.72 -17.30 -1.95
N ALA A 70 2.89 -16.66 -1.81
CA ALA A 70 4.04 -17.29 -1.16
C ALA A 70 3.82 -17.61 0.33
N LEU A 71 2.90 -16.91 1.00
CA LEU A 71 2.49 -17.20 2.39
C LEU A 71 1.50 -18.37 2.47
N THR A 72 0.69 -18.58 1.43
CA THR A 72 -0.34 -19.63 1.39
C THR A 72 0.17 -20.96 0.85
N GLU A 73 1.20 -20.93 -0.01
CA GLU A 73 1.87 -22.17 -0.40
C GLU A 73 2.53 -22.77 0.85
N PRO A 74 2.19 -24.01 1.25
CA PRO A 74 3.01 -24.72 2.22
C PRO A 74 4.40 -24.77 1.60
N THR A 75 5.39 -24.17 2.26
CA THR A 75 6.77 -24.28 1.81
C THR A 75 7.17 -25.75 1.89
N CYS A 76 6.90 -26.50 0.83
CA CYS A 76 7.47 -27.80 0.57
C CYS A 76 8.92 -27.58 0.11
N LYS A 77 9.71 -26.88 0.93
CA LYS A 77 11.13 -27.18 0.98
C LYS A 77 11.19 -28.51 1.70
N SER A 78 11.44 -29.55 0.92
CA SER A 78 11.75 -30.89 1.41
C SER A 78 12.95 -30.81 2.37
N GLU A 79 12.69 -30.51 3.64
CA GLU A 79 13.40 -31.15 4.73
C GLU A 79 12.40 -32.03 5.47
N LYS A 80 12.66 -33.34 5.37
CA LYS A 80 11.86 -34.37 6.01
C LYS A 80 11.95 -34.18 7.53
N ASN A 81 10.95 -33.58 8.15
CA ASN A 81 10.73 -33.74 9.59
C ASN A 81 9.23 -33.79 9.92
N PRO A 82 8.66 -34.97 10.25
CA PRO A 82 7.21 -35.20 10.30
C PRO A 82 6.48 -34.68 11.55
N ALA A 83 7.05 -33.76 12.32
CA ALA A 83 6.45 -33.34 13.59
C ALA A 83 6.36 -31.82 13.71
N ARG A 84 5.42 -31.17 13.00
CA ARG A 84 4.66 -29.97 13.44
C ARG A 84 3.77 -29.42 12.30
N GLN A 85 2.61 -30.04 12.06
CA GLN A 85 1.53 -29.35 11.34
C GLN A 85 0.56 -28.78 12.38
N VAL A 86 0.55 -27.45 12.55
CA VAL A 86 -0.55 -26.78 13.25
C VAL A 86 -1.37 -26.06 12.20
N SER A 87 -2.63 -26.44 12.06
CA SER A 87 -3.52 -25.91 11.04
C SER A 87 -3.83 -24.43 11.29
N VAL A 88 -3.77 -23.64 10.21
CA VAL A 88 -4.04 -22.19 10.21
C VAL A 88 -5.42 -21.84 10.78
N SER A 89 -6.37 -22.78 10.74
CA SER A 89 -7.71 -22.66 11.35
C SER A 89 -7.69 -22.32 12.85
N HIS A 90 -6.68 -22.77 13.61
CA HIS A 90 -6.60 -22.49 15.05
C HIS A 90 -6.10 -21.07 15.39
N ILE A 91 -5.38 -20.40 14.48
CA ILE A 91 -4.83 -19.05 14.73
C ILE A 91 -5.94 -18.01 14.59
N PHE A 92 -6.81 -18.16 13.59
CA PHE A 92 -7.92 -17.23 13.34
C PHE A 92 -8.94 -17.22 14.47
N GLU A 93 -9.19 -18.38 15.11
CA GLU A 93 -10.18 -18.51 16.19
C GLU A 93 -9.71 -17.90 17.53
N ARG A 94 -8.39 -17.75 17.73
CA ARG A 94 -7.83 -17.18 18.97
C ARG A 94 -7.93 -15.64 19.02
N ALA A 95 -7.99 -14.99 17.86
CA ALA A 95 -8.08 -13.52 17.78
C ALA A 95 -9.47 -12.97 18.16
N ASN A 96 -10.55 -13.74 17.94
CA ASN A 96 -11.93 -13.30 18.17
C ASN A 96 -12.49 -13.57 19.58
N ARG A 97 -11.74 -14.22 20.48
CA ARG A 97 -12.22 -14.50 21.86
C ARG A 97 -12.01 -13.37 22.88
N LYS A 98 -11.42 -12.23 22.50
CA LYS A 98 -11.07 -11.14 23.45
C LYS A 98 -11.97 -9.90 23.40
N THR A 99 -13.17 -9.98 22.83
CA THR A 99 -14.16 -8.88 22.93
C THR A 99 -15.51 -9.41 23.38
N SER A 100 -15.61 -9.81 24.65
CA SER A 100 -16.89 -9.84 25.36
C SER A 100 -16.80 -8.82 26.50
N PRO A 101 -17.61 -7.74 26.51
CA PRO A 101 -17.69 -6.86 27.66
C PRO A 101 -18.27 -7.65 28.85
N LYS A 102 -17.64 -7.53 30.02
CA LYS A 102 -18.15 -8.08 31.28
C LYS A 102 -19.30 -7.19 31.76
N ASN A 103 -20.45 -7.81 32.04
CA ASN A 103 -21.64 -7.19 32.60
C ASN A 103 -21.33 -6.43 33.90
N ALA A 104 -21.92 -5.25 34.06
CA ALA A 104 -22.08 -4.58 35.34
C ALA A 104 -23.58 -4.44 35.61
N ASP A 105 -24.14 -5.46 36.28
CA ASP A 105 -25.43 -5.41 36.95
C ASP A 105 -25.20 -5.83 38.40
N THR A 106 -25.36 -4.89 39.32
CA THR A 106 -25.77 -5.15 40.70
C THR A 106 -26.68 -4.00 41.09
N GLY A 107 -27.97 -4.30 41.18
CA GLY A 107 -29.01 -3.35 41.56
C GLY A 107 -29.08 -3.10 43.06
N LEU A 108 -29.63 -1.93 43.40
CA LEU A 108 -30.72 -1.71 44.35
C LEU A 108 -31.23 -0.28 44.15
#